data_AF-A0A3M1CAU8-F1
#
_entry.id   AF-A0A3M1CAU8-F1
#
_cell.length_a   1.000
_cell.length_b   1.000
_cell.length_c   1.000
_cell.angle_alpha   90.00
_cell.angle_beta   90.00
_cell.angle_gamma   90.00
#
_symmetry.space_group_name_H-M   'P 1'
#
loop_
_entity.id
_entity.type
_entity.pdbx_description
1 polymer ?
#
loop_
_entity_poly.entity_id
_entity_poly.type
_entity_poly.pdbx_seq_one_letter_code
_entity_poly.pdbx_strand_id
1 'polypeptide(L)'
;MFNTTNLIKFGASVAGALLILLFVNWGANTLYGLGGEGHGDAEHAERGYVIAAAEGDQAGAEAEAPAEVSFADLYAAADAGKGKKVFGKCKACHKLEDGANATGPTLYGVVGRPVASVAGFNYSDALKGLGGEWTPERLNEWLTSPKAYAPGNKMTFAGLKKPQDRANLIAYLATIGG
;
A
#
# COMPACT_ATOMS: atom_id res chain seq x y z
N MET A 1 -36.86 -49.24 -9.40
CA MET A 1 -37.56 -48.98 -8.12
C MET A 1 -36.57 -48.27 -7.20
N PHE A 2 -36.70 -46.96 -7.02
CA PHE A 2 -35.78 -46.21 -6.15
C PHE A 2 -36.14 -46.50 -4.69
N ASN A 3 -35.17 -46.94 -3.89
CA ASN A 3 -35.38 -47.22 -2.47
C ASN A 3 -35.59 -45.91 -1.70
N THR A 4 -36.84 -45.60 -1.37
CA THR A 4 -37.27 -44.39 -0.67
C THR A 4 -36.44 -44.12 0.59
N THR A 5 -36.05 -45.17 1.32
CA THR A 5 -35.23 -45.08 2.52
C THR A 5 -33.82 -44.54 2.26
N ASN A 6 -33.20 -44.89 1.12
CA ASN A 6 -31.87 -44.40 0.76
C ASN A 6 -31.94 -42.96 0.24
N LEU A 7 -33.03 -42.60 -0.44
CA LEU A 7 -33.25 -41.23 -0.90
C LEU A 7 -33.45 -40.26 0.28
N ILE A 8 -34.19 -40.67 1.31
CA ILE A 8 -34.38 -39.88 2.54
C ILE A 8 -33.04 -39.70 3.29
N LYS A 9 -32.25 -40.77 3.43
CA LYS A 9 -30.93 -40.70 4.08
C LYS A 9 -29.96 -39.81 3.34
N PHE A 10 -29.94 -39.89 2.01
CA PHE A 10 -29.11 -39.03 1.17
C PHE A 10 -29.54 -37.56 1.28
N GLY A 11 -30.85 -37.29 1.19
CA GLY A 11 -31.39 -35.94 1.35
C GLY A 11 -31.07 -35.32 2.73
N ALA A 12 -31.21 -36.10 3.80
CA ALA A 12 -30.88 -35.65 5.15
C ALA A 12 -29.38 -35.36 5.33
N SER A 13 -28.51 -36.18 4.72
CA SER A 13 -27.05 -35.97 4.76
C SER A 13 -26.64 -34.68 4.03
N VAL A 14 -27.19 -34.44 2.84
CA VAL A 14 -26.92 -33.22 2.06
C VAL A 14 -27.44 -31.98 2.79
N ALA A 15 -28.66 -32.04 3.33
CA ALA A 15 -29.23 -30.93 4.11
C ALA A 15 -28.42 -30.64 5.38
N GLY A 16 -27.97 -31.69 6.08
CA GLY A 16 -27.12 -31.55 7.26
C GLY A 16 -25.76 -30.92 6.95
N ALA A 17 -25.11 -31.36 5.86
CA ALA A 17 -23.84 -30.78 5.43
C ALA A 17 -23.98 -29.30 5.03
N LEU A 18 -25.06 -28.94 4.33
CA LEU A 18 -25.35 -27.55 3.96
C LEU A 18 -25.64 -26.67 5.18
N LEU A 19 -26.38 -27.19 6.17
CA LEU A 19 -26.62 -26.48 7.43
C LEU A 19 -25.32 -26.20 8.17
N ILE A 20 -24.43 -27.18 8.28
CA ILE A 20 -23.11 -27.00 8.93
C ILE A 20 -22.30 -25.92 8.20
N LEU A 21 -22.28 -25.94 6.86
CA LEU A 21 -21.58 -24.91 6.08
C LEU A 21 -22.16 -23.52 6.28
N LEU A 22 -23.49 -23.39 6.35
CA LEU A 22 -24.14 -22.10 6.62
C LEU A 22 -23.84 -21.60 8.03
N PHE A 23 -23.84 -22.48 9.03
CA PHE A 23 -23.47 -22.12 10.41
C PHE A 23 -22.00 -21.72 10.53
N VAL A 24 -21.08 -22.41 9.85
CA VAL A 24 -19.66 -22.02 9.81
C VAL A 24 -19.48 -20.68 9.08
N ASN A 25 -20.20 -20.46 7.98
CA ASN A 25 -20.14 -19.20 7.24
C ASN A 25 -20.69 -18.03 8.08
N TRP A 26 -21.81 -18.21 8.78
CA TRP A 26 -22.38 -17.23 9.70
C TRP A 26 -21.46 -16.98 10.90
N GLY A 27 -20.88 -18.04 11.49
CA GLY A 27 -19.91 -17.94 12.57
C GLY A 27 -18.63 -17.21 12.16
N ALA A 28 -18.14 -17.48 10.94
CA ALA A 28 -17.00 -16.77 10.38
C ALA A 28 -17.34 -15.30 10.09
N ASN A 29 -18.53 -15.01 9.55
CA ASN A 29 -18.95 -13.65 9.27
C ASN A 29 -19.23 -12.83 10.54
N THR A 30 -19.70 -13.45 11.62
CA THR A 30 -19.87 -12.78 12.92
C THR A 30 -18.53 -12.54 13.63
N LEU A 31 -17.59 -13.48 13.53
CA LEU A 31 -16.27 -13.36 14.15
C LEU A 31 -15.31 -12.45 13.38
N TYR A 32 -15.37 -12.47 12.04
CA TYR A 32 -14.43 -11.78 11.17
C TYR A 32 -15.07 -10.67 10.33
N GLY A 33 -16.38 -10.65 10.19
CA GLY A 33 -17.13 -9.58 9.54
C GLY A 33 -17.42 -8.46 10.53
N LEU A 34 -16.65 -7.37 10.43
CA LEU A 34 -16.97 -6.12 11.10
C LEU A 34 -18.16 -5.45 10.40
N GLY A 35 -19.37 -5.86 10.80
CA GLY A 35 -20.60 -5.08 10.65
C GLY A 35 -21.58 -5.55 9.58
N GLY A 36 -22.61 -6.26 10.04
CA GLY A 36 -23.99 -6.16 9.57
C GLY A 36 -24.33 -6.83 8.24
N GLU A 37 -24.91 -8.03 8.31
CA GLU A 37 -25.63 -8.65 7.20
C GLU A 37 -26.92 -7.86 6.90
N GLY A 38 -26.96 -7.24 5.72
CA GLY A 38 -28.17 -6.77 5.07
C GLY A 38 -28.13 -7.18 3.60
N HIS A 39 -29.07 -8.03 3.18
CA HIS A 39 -29.29 -8.33 1.77
C HIS A 39 -29.86 -7.08 1.08
N GLY A 40 -29.07 -6.46 0.21
CA GLY A 40 -29.49 -5.31 -0.59
C GLY A 40 -28.29 -4.51 -1.09
N ASP A 41 -27.89 -4.80 -2.31
CA ASP A 41 -27.35 -3.88 -3.32
C ASP A 41 -27.32 -2.38 -2.93
N ALA A 42 -26.10 -1.84 -2.77
CA ALA A 42 -25.64 -0.46 -3.01
C ALA A 42 -24.37 -0.24 -2.15
N GLU A 43 -23.21 -0.06 -2.78
CA GLU A 43 -22.63 1.28 -3.00
C GLU A 43 -22.10 1.94 -1.71
N HIS A 44 -20.77 2.11 -1.68
CA HIS A 44 -19.97 3.04 -0.87
C HIS A 44 -20.47 3.44 0.54
N ALA A 45 -19.80 2.95 1.60
CA ALA A 45 -19.53 3.75 2.81
C ALA A 45 -18.53 3.06 3.76
N GLU A 46 -17.36 3.70 3.92
CA GLU A 46 -16.78 4.10 5.20
C GLU A 46 -16.80 3.09 6.37
N ARG A 47 -15.62 2.60 6.77
CA ARG A 47 -15.36 2.17 8.16
C ARG A 47 -13.96 2.60 8.61
N GLY A 48 -13.77 3.91 8.80
CA GLY A 48 -12.73 4.47 9.67
C GLY A 48 -13.25 4.59 11.10
N TYR A 49 -12.43 4.25 12.10
CA TYR A 49 -12.82 4.27 13.50
C TYR A 49 -12.95 5.71 14.04
N VAL A 50 -14.04 5.98 14.75
CA VAL A 50 -14.35 7.27 15.39
C VAL A 50 -13.55 7.39 16.68
N ILE A 51 -12.68 8.38 16.77
CA ILE A 51 -12.15 8.86 18.06
C ILE A 51 -13.05 10.00 18.50
N ALA A 52 -13.81 9.79 19.56
CA ALA A 52 -14.54 10.85 20.24
C ALA A 52 -13.54 11.82 20.89
N ALA A 53 -13.50 13.05 20.39
CA ALA A 53 -12.96 14.19 21.12
C ALA A 53 -14.08 15.23 21.22
N ALA A 54 -14.20 15.79 22.42
CA ALA A 54 -15.38 16.45 22.95
C ALA A 54 -15.82 17.73 22.20
N GLU A 55 -17.09 18.01 22.43
CA GLU A 55 -17.95 19.09 21.94
C GLU A 55 -17.30 20.49 21.96
N GLY A 56 -17.58 21.23 20.89
CA GLY A 56 -17.33 22.66 20.75
C GLY A 56 -18.09 23.21 19.54
N ASP A 57 -19.32 23.67 19.79
CA ASP A 57 -20.25 24.40 18.92
C ASP A 57 -19.58 25.46 18.02
N GLN A 58 -19.74 25.40 16.69
CA GLN A 58 -20.68 26.25 15.94
C GLN A 58 -20.72 25.97 14.44
N ALA A 59 -21.95 26.06 13.92
CA ALA A 59 -22.41 25.69 12.60
C ALA A 59 -21.94 26.63 11.47
N GLY A 60 -21.60 26.01 10.34
CA GLY A 60 -21.43 26.65 9.04
C GLY A 60 -21.23 25.55 8.01
N ALA A 61 -22.32 25.06 7.43
CA ALA A 61 -22.32 23.97 6.48
C ALA A 61 -21.65 24.40 5.16
N GLU A 62 -20.49 23.82 4.90
CA GLU A 62 -20.01 23.58 3.54
C GLU A 62 -19.51 22.13 3.54
N ALA A 63 -20.09 21.33 2.64
CA ALA A 63 -19.76 19.92 2.52
C ALA A 63 -18.31 19.78 2.07
N GLU A 64 -17.41 19.60 3.04
CA GLU A 64 -16.01 19.27 2.78
C GLU A 64 -15.98 17.82 2.29
N ALA A 65 -15.65 17.64 1.01
CA ALA A 65 -15.23 16.36 0.47
C ALA A 65 -14.17 15.74 1.40
N PRO A 66 -14.15 14.41 1.62
CA PRO A 66 -13.17 13.80 2.51
C PRO A 66 -11.77 14.23 2.07
N ALA A 67 -11.07 14.92 2.95
CA ALA A 67 -9.73 15.42 2.67
C ALA A 67 -8.86 14.25 2.22
N GLU A 68 -8.47 14.25 0.94
CA GLU A 68 -7.42 13.34 0.46
C GLU A 68 -6.15 13.66 1.27
N VAL A 69 -5.78 12.78 2.20
CA VAL A 69 -4.61 12.99 3.06
C VAL A 69 -3.39 13.25 2.18
N SER A 70 -2.80 14.43 2.33
CA SER A 70 -1.71 14.86 1.46
C SER A 70 -0.47 14.01 1.70
N PHE A 71 0.39 13.86 0.69
CA PHE A 71 1.67 13.15 0.89
C PHE A 71 2.53 13.80 1.98
N ALA A 72 2.46 15.13 2.12
CA ALA A 72 3.19 15.86 3.16
C ALA A 72 2.77 15.42 4.57
N ASP A 73 1.47 15.25 4.81
CA ASP A 73 0.95 14.78 6.11
C ASP A 73 1.38 13.34 6.40
N LEU A 74 1.30 12.46 5.39
CA LEU A 74 1.75 11.07 5.50
C LEU A 74 3.27 10.98 5.77
N TYR A 75 4.05 11.87 5.17
CA TYR A 75 5.49 11.96 5.34
C TYR A 75 5.87 12.51 6.72
N ALA A 76 5.16 13.52 7.22
CA ALA A 76 5.33 14.04 8.57
C ALA A 76 5.02 12.99 9.65
N ALA A 77 4.02 12.12 9.39
CA ALA A 77 3.65 11.00 10.26
C ALA A 77 4.37 9.68 9.93
N ALA A 78 5.40 9.71 9.07
CA ALA A 78 6.04 8.50 8.58
C ALA A 78 6.86 7.76 9.66
N ASP A 79 6.89 6.43 9.56
CA ASP A 79 7.63 5.55 10.45
C ASP A 79 8.81 4.91 9.70
N ALA A 80 10.03 5.36 9.99
CA ALA A 80 11.25 4.85 9.36
C ALA A 80 11.50 3.35 9.68
N GLY A 81 11.04 2.86 10.83
CA GLY A 81 11.12 1.44 11.18
C GLY A 81 10.24 0.57 10.28
N LYS A 82 9.04 1.04 9.95
CA LYS A 82 8.19 0.44 8.90
C LYS A 82 8.82 0.62 7.52
N GLY A 83 9.43 1.76 7.25
CA GLY A 83 10.17 2.04 6.01
C GLY A 83 11.27 1.03 5.72
N LYS A 84 12.05 0.66 6.74
CA LYS A 84 13.07 -0.39 6.66
C LYS A 84 12.49 -1.74 6.20
N LYS A 85 11.27 -2.09 6.62
CA LYS A 85 10.58 -3.30 6.16
C LYS A 85 10.19 -3.18 4.68
N VAL A 86 9.69 -2.02 4.26
CA VAL A 86 9.36 -1.74 2.86
C VAL A 86 10.61 -1.83 1.96
N PHE A 87 11.77 -1.39 2.44
CA PHE A 87 13.06 -1.50 1.74
C PHE A 87 13.43 -2.95 1.39
N GLY A 88 12.83 -3.95 2.06
CA GLY A 88 12.94 -5.35 1.67
C GLY A 88 12.55 -5.64 0.21
N LYS A 89 11.73 -4.78 -0.41
CA LYS A 89 11.36 -4.83 -1.84
C LYS A 89 12.45 -4.26 -2.76
N CYS A 90 13.40 -3.51 -2.22
CA CYS A 90 14.45 -2.79 -2.96
C CYS A 90 15.82 -3.48 -2.85
N LYS A 91 16.08 -4.19 -1.75
CA LYS A 91 17.40 -4.75 -1.36
C LYS A 91 18.03 -5.71 -2.37
N ALA A 92 17.23 -6.32 -3.25
CA ALA A 92 17.74 -7.22 -4.29
C ALA A 92 18.55 -6.44 -5.34
N CYS A 93 18.17 -5.19 -5.61
CA CYS A 93 18.79 -4.37 -6.64
C CYS A 93 19.64 -3.24 -6.07
N HIS A 94 19.34 -2.77 -4.86
CA HIS A 94 19.97 -1.59 -4.28
C HIS A 94 20.67 -1.90 -2.96
N LYS A 95 21.80 -1.24 -2.74
CA LYS A 95 22.55 -1.22 -1.48
C LYS A 95 22.38 0.12 -0.77
N LEU A 96 22.63 0.13 0.53
CA LEU A 96 22.54 1.33 1.36
C LEU A 96 23.93 1.87 1.74
N GLU A 97 24.98 1.13 1.43
CA GLU A 97 26.37 1.50 1.65
C GLU A 97 26.84 2.45 0.54
N ASP A 98 27.67 3.43 0.90
CA ASP A 98 28.24 4.37 -0.07
C ASP A 98 29.09 3.64 -1.12
N GLY A 99 28.98 4.06 -2.38
CA GLY A 99 29.67 3.48 -3.53
C GLY A 99 29.26 2.04 -3.92
N ALA A 100 28.42 1.36 -3.16
CA ALA A 100 28.06 -0.03 -3.39
C ALA A 100 26.96 -0.19 -4.48
N ASN A 101 27.35 -0.15 -5.75
CA ASN A 101 26.42 -0.41 -6.85
C ASN A 101 26.11 -1.91 -7.01
N ALA A 102 24.88 -2.24 -7.43
CA ALA A 102 24.46 -3.59 -7.79
C ALA A 102 23.65 -3.54 -9.10
N THR A 103 22.55 -4.28 -9.23
CA THR A 103 21.65 -4.16 -10.38
C THR A 103 21.11 -2.72 -10.53
N GLY A 104 20.88 -2.04 -9.41
CA GLY A 104 20.63 -0.60 -9.33
C GLY A 104 21.78 0.14 -8.63
N PRO A 105 21.82 1.48 -8.71
CA PRO A 105 22.82 2.29 -8.01
C PRO A 105 22.65 2.21 -6.49
N THR A 106 23.69 2.56 -5.72
CA THR A 106 23.54 2.76 -4.27
C THR A 106 22.47 3.82 -3.96
N LEU A 107 21.71 3.59 -2.88
CA LEU A 107 20.73 4.54 -2.34
C LEU A 107 21.26 5.30 -1.13
N TYR A 108 22.55 5.19 -0.82
CA TYR A 108 23.21 6.03 0.18
C TYR A 108 23.04 7.51 -0.16
N GLY A 109 22.46 8.29 0.76
CA GLY A 109 22.20 9.72 0.58
C GLY A 109 21.29 10.02 -0.60
N VAL A 110 20.32 9.16 -0.94
CA VAL A 110 19.50 9.36 -2.15
C VAL A 110 18.53 10.53 -2.03
N VAL A 111 18.01 10.83 -0.84
CA VAL A 111 17.08 11.94 -0.62
C VAL A 111 17.85 13.26 -0.72
N GLY A 112 17.42 14.14 -1.63
CA GLY A 112 18.10 15.39 -1.98
C GLY A 112 19.24 15.25 -3.00
N ARG A 113 19.65 14.03 -3.36
CA ARG A 113 20.75 13.84 -4.32
C ARG A 113 20.31 14.11 -5.76
N PRO A 114 21.19 14.66 -6.62
CA PRO A 114 20.89 14.84 -8.04
C PRO A 114 20.50 13.53 -8.72
N VAL A 115 19.53 13.57 -9.62
CA VAL A 115 19.08 12.40 -10.38
C VAL A 115 20.21 11.90 -11.27
N ALA A 116 20.36 10.58 -11.37
CA ALA A 116 21.34 9.91 -12.24
C ALA A 116 22.82 10.30 -11.99
N SER A 117 23.19 10.57 -10.72
CA SER A 117 24.50 11.13 -10.35
C SER A 117 25.52 10.17 -9.74
N VAL A 118 25.15 8.92 -9.44
CA VAL A 118 26.11 7.98 -8.83
C VAL A 118 27.22 7.62 -9.82
N ALA A 119 28.45 7.91 -9.43
CA ALA A 119 29.63 7.61 -10.24
C ALA A 119 29.73 6.11 -10.54
N GLY A 120 30.11 5.78 -11.78
CA GLY A 120 30.30 4.40 -12.22
C GLY A 120 29.02 3.59 -12.47
N PHE A 121 27.82 4.14 -12.24
CA PHE A 121 26.56 3.46 -12.58
C PHE A 121 26.04 3.88 -13.97
N ASN A 122 25.65 2.90 -14.79
CA ASN A 122 25.13 3.17 -16.13
C ASN A 122 23.61 3.37 -16.15
N TYR A 123 23.17 4.62 -15.94
CA TYR A 123 21.76 5.00 -15.98
C TYR A 123 21.13 4.85 -17.38
N SER A 124 19.80 4.68 -17.41
CA SER A 124 19.00 4.84 -18.62
C SER A 124 18.99 6.30 -19.08
N ASP A 125 18.90 6.54 -20.39
CA ASP A 125 18.83 7.90 -20.94
C ASP A 125 17.59 8.66 -20.44
N ALA A 126 16.49 7.93 -20.19
CA ALA A 126 15.30 8.47 -19.54
C ALA A 126 15.58 9.11 -18.18
N LEU A 127 16.48 8.54 -17.35
CA LEU A 127 16.82 9.13 -16.04
C LEU A 127 17.89 10.22 -16.17
N LYS A 128 18.83 10.09 -17.12
CA LYS A 128 19.83 11.14 -17.38
C LYS A 128 19.17 12.44 -17.85
N GLY A 129 18.09 12.35 -18.62
CA GLY A 129 17.35 13.52 -19.14
C GLY A 129 16.44 14.22 -18.15
N LEU A 130 16.17 13.63 -16.97
CA LEU A 130 15.22 14.20 -16.00
C LEU A 130 15.75 15.43 -15.25
N GLY A 131 17.07 15.52 -15.02
CA GLY A 131 17.69 16.58 -14.22
C GLY A 131 17.15 16.71 -12.78
N GLY A 132 17.59 17.75 -12.07
CA GLY A 132 17.13 18.07 -10.71
C GLY A 132 17.54 17.05 -9.64
N GLU A 133 16.84 17.09 -8.51
CA GLU A 133 17.16 16.31 -7.31
C GLU A 133 16.01 15.36 -6.91
N TRP A 134 16.33 14.34 -6.11
CA TRP A 134 15.37 13.42 -5.52
C TRP A 134 14.78 13.97 -4.22
N THR A 135 13.84 14.91 -4.32
CA THR A 135 13.05 15.36 -3.15
C THR A 135 12.11 14.25 -2.67
N PRO A 136 11.60 14.31 -1.42
CA PRO A 136 10.60 13.36 -0.93
C PRO A 136 9.37 13.24 -1.86
N GLU A 137 8.86 14.35 -2.38
CA GLU A 137 7.70 14.41 -3.27
C GLU A 137 8.01 13.72 -4.60
N ARG A 138 9.19 14.01 -5.16
CA ARG A 138 9.62 13.40 -6.42
C ARG A 138 9.84 11.90 -6.29
N LEU A 139 10.41 11.47 -5.15
CA LEU A 139 10.55 10.05 -4.83
C LEU A 139 9.18 9.39 -4.66
N ASN A 140 8.21 10.07 -4.06
CA ASN A 140 6.84 9.57 -3.93
C ASN A 140 6.18 9.32 -5.30
N GLU A 141 6.33 10.25 -6.24
CA GLU A 141 5.84 10.10 -7.61
C GLU A 141 6.57 8.96 -8.35
N TRP A 142 7.90 8.96 -8.30
CA TRP A 142 8.74 7.92 -8.90
C TRP A 142 8.38 6.53 -8.40
N LEU A 143 8.22 6.37 -7.08
CA LEU A 143 7.90 5.10 -6.45
C LEU A 143 6.45 4.67 -6.66
N THR A 144 5.55 5.55 -7.10
CA THR A 144 4.16 5.17 -7.43
C THR A 144 4.10 4.28 -8.68
N SER A 145 4.89 4.65 -9.70
CA SER A 145 5.06 3.88 -10.93
C SER A 145 6.29 4.35 -11.71
N PRO A 146 7.45 3.70 -11.53
CA PRO A 146 8.69 4.11 -12.21
C PRO A 146 8.56 4.16 -13.73
N LYS A 147 7.89 3.15 -14.29
CA LYS A 147 7.66 3.04 -15.74
C LYS A 147 6.82 4.20 -16.29
N ALA A 148 5.82 4.66 -15.52
CA ALA A 148 5.00 5.79 -15.93
C ALA A 148 5.73 7.13 -15.73
N TYR A 149 6.49 7.25 -14.63
CA TYR A 149 7.20 8.48 -14.29
C TYR A 149 8.34 8.81 -15.26
N ALA A 150 9.16 7.82 -15.61
CA ALA A 150 10.19 7.96 -16.65
C ALA A 150 10.09 6.77 -17.62
N PRO A 151 9.32 6.90 -18.71
CA PRO A 151 9.24 5.88 -19.75
C PRO A 151 10.62 5.54 -20.33
N GLY A 152 10.93 4.25 -20.46
CA GLY A 152 12.24 3.79 -20.92
C GLY A 152 13.32 3.72 -19.83
N ASN A 153 12.98 3.96 -18.57
CA ASN A 153 13.89 3.64 -17.46
C ASN A 153 14.15 2.13 -17.36
N LYS A 154 15.30 1.76 -16.79
CA LYS A 154 15.74 0.35 -16.66
C LYS A 154 15.29 -0.33 -15.36
N MET A 155 14.60 0.36 -14.46
CA MET A 155 14.15 -0.22 -13.19
C MET A 155 12.85 -1.01 -13.38
N THR A 156 12.94 -2.34 -13.30
CA THR A 156 11.82 -3.27 -13.49
C THR A 156 10.94 -3.44 -12.25
N PHE A 157 10.62 -2.34 -11.58
CA PHE A 157 9.79 -2.33 -10.37
C PHE A 157 8.39 -1.78 -10.68
N ALA A 158 7.35 -2.47 -10.20
CA ALA A 158 5.95 -2.12 -10.46
C ALA A 158 5.47 -0.85 -9.72
N GLY A 159 6.20 -0.42 -8.69
CA GLY A 159 5.82 0.68 -7.81
C GLY A 159 5.14 0.23 -6.51
N LEU A 160 4.98 1.17 -5.58
CA LEU A 160 4.33 1.04 -4.29
C LEU A 160 2.99 1.79 -4.35
N LYS A 161 1.89 1.03 -4.39
CA LYS A 161 0.54 1.61 -4.52
C LYS A 161 0.07 2.33 -3.25
N LYS A 162 0.45 1.83 -2.07
CA LYS A 162 0.08 2.42 -0.78
C LYS A 162 0.89 3.70 -0.52
N PRO A 163 0.26 4.88 -0.40
CA PRO A 163 0.98 6.13 -0.13
C PRO A 163 1.80 6.09 1.15
N GLN A 164 1.25 5.51 2.23
CA GLN A 164 1.97 5.37 3.50
C GLN A 164 3.23 4.50 3.39
N ASP A 165 3.23 3.46 2.54
CA ASP A 165 4.44 2.64 2.33
C ASP A 165 5.55 3.48 1.67
N ARG A 166 5.18 4.38 0.75
CA ARG A 166 6.13 5.29 0.10
C ARG A 166 6.66 6.31 1.11
N ALA A 167 5.79 6.96 1.87
CA ALA A 167 6.17 7.90 2.91
C ALA A 167 7.14 7.28 3.92
N ASN A 168 6.80 6.10 4.46
CA ASN A 168 7.67 5.35 5.38
C ASN A 168 9.01 5.00 4.75
N LEU A 169 9.02 4.49 3.50
CA LEU A 169 10.26 4.14 2.80
C LEU A 169 11.15 5.37 2.58
N ILE A 170 10.58 6.48 2.15
CA ILE A 170 11.32 7.72 1.88
C ILE A 170 11.90 8.26 3.19
N ALA A 171 11.12 8.24 4.28
CA ALA A 171 11.60 8.65 5.60
C ALA A 171 12.75 7.77 6.09
N TYR A 172 12.69 6.45 5.84
CA TYR A 172 13.81 5.55 6.12
C TYR A 172 15.03 5.85 5.24
N LEU A 173 14.86 6.09 3.95
CA LEU A 173 15.97 6.43 3.05
C LEU A 173 16.61 7.77 3.41
N ALA A 174 15.84 8.73 3.95
CA ALA A 174 16.35 9.99 4.46
C ALA A 174 17.29 9.80 5.65
N THR A 175 17.19 8.70 6.41
CA THR A 175 18.15 8.41 7.49
C THR A 175 19.45 7.77 7.00
N ILE A 176 19.57 7.46 5.70
CA ILE A 176 20.74 6.79 5.14
C ILE A 176 21.63 7.81 4.45
N GLY A 177 22.80 8.08 5.03
CA GLY A 177 23.84 8.92 4.41
C GLY A 177 23.88 10.37 4.86
N GLY A 178 23.08 10.74 5.88
CA GLY A 178 23.12 12.06 6.53
C GLY A 178 21.78 12.77 6.44
#